data_AF-A0A5D2VZM9-F1
#
_entry.id   AF-A0A5D2VZM9-F1
#
_cell.length_a   1.000
_cell.length_b   1.000
_cell.length_c   1.000
_cell.angle_alpha   90.00
_cell.angle_beta   90.00
_cell.angle_gamma   90.00
#
_symmetry.space_group_name_H-M   'P 1'
#
loop_
_entity.id
_entity.type
_entity.pdbx_description
1 polymer ?
#
loop_
_entity_poly.entity_id
_entity_poly.type
_entity_poly.pdbx_seq_one_letter_code
_entity_poly.pdbx_strand_id
1 'polypeptide(L)'
;MKVLFATLLVCSLLLCSSILEPVMAQPRSPSCAGKCKARCRKAAVWERCFKYCGICCEKCKCVPSGTYGNKHECPCYRDMVTNKGKPKCP
;
A
#
# COMPACT_ATOMS: atom_id res chain seq x y z
N MET A 1 -10.08 26.04 -39.04
CA MET A 1 -10.91 25.19 -38.15
C MET A 1 -10.30 23.82 -37.87
N LYS A 2 -9.96 23.00 -38.88
CA LYS A 2 -9.43 21.62 -38.68
C LYS A 2 -8.06 21.55 -37.97
N VAL A 3 -7.15 22.46 -38.30
CA VAL A 3 -5.80 22.53 -37.69
C VAL A 3 -5.88 22.92 -36.21
N LEU A 4 -6.79 23.86 -35.89
CA LEU A 4 -7.03 24.34 -34.53
C LEU A 4 -7.66 23.27 -33.64
N PHE A 5 -8.52 22.43 -34.24
CA PHE A 5 -9.11 21.28 -33.56
C PHE A 5 -8.08 20.18 -33.30
N ALA A 6 -7.19 19.91 -34.27
CA ALA A 6 -6.11 18.95 -34.11
C ALA A 6 -5.09 19.39 -33.05
N THR A 7 -4.72 20.68 -33.02
CA THR A 7 -3.81 21.20 -31.99
C THR A 7 -4.44 21.14 -30.59
N LEU A 8 -5.72 21.48 -30.44
CA LEU A 8 -6.44 21.34 -29.17
C LEU A 8 -6.48 19.89 -28.66
N LEU A 9 -6.73 18.92 -29.55
CA LEU A 9 -6.77 17.50 -29.21
C LEU A 9 -5.40 16.97 -28.75
N VAL A 10 -4.33 17.36 -29.44
CA VAL A 10 -2.95 17.00 -29.08
C VAL A 10 -2.55 17.65 -27.75
N CYS A 11 -2.88 18.92 -27.53
CA CYS A 11 -2.64 19.58 -26.25
C CYS A 11 -3.36 18.88 -25.09
N SER A 12 -4.62 18.47 -25.29
CA SER A 12 -5.39 17.76 -24.26
C SER A 12 -4.77 16.41 -23.89
N LEU A 13 -4.26 15.64 -24.87
CA LEU A 13 -3.60 14.36 -24.63
C LEU A 13 -2.28 14.50 -23.86
N LEU A 14 -1.50 15.55 -24.17
CA LEU A 14 -0.25 15.86 -23.48
C LEU A 14 -0.52 16.27 -22.01
N LEU A 15 -1.54 17.09 -21.77
CA LEU A 15 -1.96 17.50 -20.43
C LEU A 15 -2.43 16.30 -19.58
N CYS A 16 -3.17 15.35 -20.16
CA CYS A 16 -3.63 14.13 -19.47
C CYS A 16 -2.47 13.24 -18.99
N SER A 17 -1.34 13.23 -19.70
CA SER A 17 -0.18 12.42 -19.35
C SER A 17 0.53 12.92 -18.08
N SER A 18 0.37 14.20 -17.74
CA SER A 18 0.99 14.82 -16.55
C SER A 18 0.19 14.64 -15.26
N ILE A 19 -1.10 14.32 -15.36
CA ILE A 19 -2.03 14.15 -14.22
C ILE A 19 -2.29 12.68 -13.86
N LEU A 20 -1.80 11.74 -14.65
CA LEU A 20 -1.74 10.34 -14.25
C LEU A 20 -0.64 10.19 -13.19
N GLU A 21 -0.97 10.52 -11.94
CA GLU A 21 -0.21 9.92 -10.85
C GLU A 21 -0.38 8.41 -10.98
N PRO A 22 0.70 7.66 -11.19
CA PRO A 22 0.61 6.22 -11.03
C PRO A 22 0.16 6.00 -9.58
N VAL A 23 -0.92 5.22 -9.37
CA VAL A 23 -1.29 4.71 -8.05
C VAL A 23 -0.19 3.73 -7.64
N MET A 24 0.98 4.27 -7.32
CA MET A 24 2.17 3.49 -7.05
C MET A 24 1.94 2.82 -5.71
N ALA A 25 2.13 1.51 -5.70
CA ALA A 25 2.50 0.82 -4.50
C ALA A 25 3.64 1.61 -3.84
N GLN A 26 3.35 2.29 -2.73
CA GLN A 26 4.35 2.99 -1.93
C GLN A 26 5.55 2.04 -1.74
N PRO A 27 6.76 2.42 -2.19
CA PRO A 27 7.94 1.59 -2.02
C PRO A 27 8.11 1.28 -0.53
N ARG A 28 7.95 0.01 -0.16
CA ARG A 28 8.17 -0.43 1.22
C ARG A 28 9.66 -0.53 1.43
N SER A 29 10.14 -0.17 2.62
CA SER A 29 11.51 -0.45 3.01
C SER A 29 11.81 -1.95 2.82
N PRO A 30 13.04 -2.33 2.38
CA PRO A 30 13.39 -3.73 2.13
C PRO A 30 13.14 -4.64 3.34
N SER A 31 13.36 -4.11 4.55
CA SER A 31 13.12 -4.80 5.82
C SER A 31 11.64 -5.12 6.03
N CYS A 32 10.73 -4.19 5.70
CA CYS A 32 9.29 -4.41 5.75
C CYS A 32 8.81 -5.36 4.66
N ALA A 33 9.37 -5.28 3.45
CA ALA A 33 8.99 -6.16 2.34
C ALA A 33 9.21 -7.65 2.69
N GLY A 34 10.39 -7.99 3.22
CA GLY A 34 10.71 -9.37 3.64
C GLY A 34 9.79 -9.88 4.75
N LYS A 35 9.63 -9.09 5.82
CA LYS A 35 8.79 -9.45 6.98
C LYS A 35 7.31 -9.61 6.59
N CYS A 36 6.78 -8.69 5.77
CA CYS A 36 5.40 -8.78 5.31
C CYS A 36 5.15 -9.94 4.35
N LYS A 37 6.16 -10.33 3.54
CA LYS A 37 6.06 -11.53 2.70
C LYS A 37 5.92 -12.79 3.55
N ALA A 38 6.67 -12.88 4.65
CA ALA A 38 6.55 -13.98 5.62
C ALA A 38 5.19 -13.96 6.33
N ARG A 39 4.75 -12.80 6.86
CA ARG A 39 3.48 -12.63 7.56
C ARG A 39 2.28 -13.00 6.69
N CYS A 40 2.29 -12.59 5.43
CA CYS A 40 1.19 -12.78 4.50
C CYS A 40 1.24 -14.10 3.72
N ARG A 41 2.22 -14.98 3.98
CA ARG A 41 2.46 -16.21 3.21
C ARG A 41 1.23 -17.12 3.08
N LYS A 42 0.35 -17.14 4.08
CA LYS A 42 -0.89 -17.95 4.09
C LYS A 42 -2.17 -17.11 3.98
N ALA A 43 -2.07 -15.83 3.64
CA ALA A 43 -3.24 -14.97 3.54
C ALA A 43 -4.06 -15.32 2.28
N ALA A 44 -5.37 -15.52 2.45
CA ALA A 44 -6.28 -15.83 1.33
C ALA A 44 -6.30 -14.71 0.27
N VAL A 45 -6.16 -13.45 0.72
CA VAL A 45 -6.03 -12.27 -0.16
C VAL A 45 -4.66 -11.65 0.07
N TRP A 46 -3.65 -12.20 -0.61
CA TRP A 46 -2.23 -11.84 -0.39
C TRP A 46 -1.97 -10.35 -0.59
N GLU A 47 -2.43 -9.76 -1.71
CA GLU A 47 -2.25 -8.34 -2.04
C GLU A 47 -2.77 -7.40 -0.94
N ARG A 48 -3.96 -7.70 -0.40
CA ARG A 48 -4.55 -6.92 0.69
C ARG A 48 -3.71 -7.03 1.95
N CYS A 49 -3.31 -8.25 2.34
CA CYS A 49 -2.46 -8.46 3.50
C CYS A 49 -1.13 -7.71 3.36
N PHE A 50 -0.46 -7.86 2.22
CA PHE A 50 0.84 -7.25 1.96
C PHE A 50 0.75 -5.72 1.96
N LYS A 51 -0.35 -5.16 1.44
CA LYS A 51 -0.65 -3.72 1.51
C LYS A 51 -0.74 -3.21 2.94
N TYR A 52 -1.62 -3.80 3.75
CA TYR A 52 -1.83 -3.31 5.13
C TYR A 52 -0.64 -3.61 6.04
N CYS A 53 -0.01 -4.78 5.90
CA CYS A 53 1.22 -5.10 6.63
C CYS A 53 2.30 -4.04 6.36
N GLY A 54 2.49 -3.64 5.10
CA GLY A 54 3.46 -2.60 4.73
C GLY A 54 3.17 -1.26 5.41
N ILE A 55 1.92 -0.79 5.36
CA ILE A 55 1.52 0.46 6.03
C ILE A 55 1.81 0.39 7.54
N CYS A 56 1.50 -0.75 8.16
CA CYS A 56 1.74 -0.95 9.58
C CYS A 56 3.21 -1.06 9.94
N CYS A 57 3.99 -1.77 9.12
CA CYS A 57 5.42 -1.91 9.29
C CYS A 57 6.13 -0.57 9.10
N GLU A 58 5.73 0.25 8.12
CA GLU A 58 6.38 1.55 7.92
C GLU A 58 6.13 2.50 9.09
N LYS A 59 4.95 2.44 9.69
CA LYS A 59 4.63 3.27 10.85
C LYS A 59 5.26 2.75 12.14
N CYS A 60 5.22 1.44 12.37
CA CYS A 60 5.61 0.83 13.65
C CYS A 60 7.01 0.21 13.64
N LYS A 61 7.66 0.12 12.48
CA LYS A 61 8.96 -0.53 12.23
C LYS A 61 9.07 -1.97 12.78
N CYS A 62 7.92 -2.64 12.96
CA CYS A 62 7.79 -3.97 13.55
C CYS A 62 6.71 -4.79 12.80
N VAL A 63 6.94 -6.08 12.64
CA VAL A 63 5.96 -7.06 12.11
C VAL A 63 6.02 -8.30 13.00
N PRO A 64 4.90 -8.78 13.55
CA PRO A 64 4.87 -9.97 14.38
C PRO A 64 5.32 -11.23 13.65
N SER A 65 5.85 -12.18 14.41
CA SER A 65 6.21 -13.52 13.93
C SER A 65 4.99 -14.31 13.43
N GLY A 66 5.26 -15.38 12.67
CA GLY A 66 4.22 -16.25 12.14
C GLY A 66 3.33 -15.60 11.07
N THR A 67 2.28 -16.31 10.66
CA THR A 67 1.33 -15.87 9.62
C THR A 67 0.00 -15.35 10.18
N TYR A 68 -0.22 -15.51 11.48
CA TYR A 68 -1.39 -15.07 12.21
C TYR A 68 -1.04 -14.88 13.70
N GLY A 69 -1.83 -14.13 14.47
CA GLY A 69 -1.60 -13.96 15.90
C GLY A 69 -0.33 -13.16 16.25
N ASN A 70 0.23 -13.42 17.43
CA ASN A 70 1.49 -12.86 17.95
C ASN A 70 1.61 -11.34 17.98
N LYS A 71 0.48 -10.62 17.88
CA LYS A 71 0.48 -9.15 17.81
C LYS A 71 1.05 -8.50 19.09
N HIS A 72 1.11 -9.21 20.21
CA HIS A 72 1.73 -8.74 21.44
C HIS A 72 3.24 -8.47 21.30
N GLU A 73 3.92 -9.10 20.33
CA GLU A 73 5.34 -8.83 20.01
C GLU A 73 5.56 -7.41 19.47
N CYS A 74 4.54 -6.82 18.84
CA CYS A 74 4.59 -5.48 18.25
C CYS A 74 3.37 -4.65 18.71
N PRO A 75 3.40 -4.03 19.91
CA PRO A 75 2.25 -3.28 20.45
C PRO A 75 1.70 -2.21 19.50
N CYS A 76 2.56 -1.40 18.86
CA CYS A 76 2.12 -0.41 17.87
C CYS A 76 1.36 -1.04 16.69
N TYR A 77 1.82 -2.20 16.21
CA TYR A 77 1.18 -2.93 15.09
C TYR A 77 -0.17 -3.51 15.52
N ARG A 78 -0.27 -3.99 16.77
CA ARG A 78 -1.51 -4.49 17.38
C ARG A 78 -2.58 -3.40 17.51
N ASP A 79 -2.18 -2.23 18.02
CA ASP A 79 -3.09 -1.16 18.43
C ASP A 79 -3.52 -0.24 17.29
N MET A 80 -2.93 -0.44 16.10
CA MET A 80 -3.31 0.27 14.89
C MET A 80 -4.73 -0.08 14.44
N VAL A 81 -5.61 0.93 14.45
CA VAL A 81 -7.00 0.84 14.02
C VAL A 81 -7.28 1.68 12.77
N THR A 82 -8.35 1.31 12.07
CA THR A 82 -8.95 2.12 11.00
C THR A 82 -9.80 3.23 11.60
N ASN A 83 -10.24 4.19 10.78
CA ASN A 83 -11.16 5.25 11.22
C ASN A 83 -12.51 4.71 11.75
N LYS A 84 -12.83 3.42 11.47
CA LYS A 84 -14.01 2.71 12.00
C LYS A 84 -13.72 1.92 13.29
N GLY A 85 -12.56 2.13 13.91
CA GLY A 85 -12.16 1.45 15.15
C GLY A 85 -11.81 -0.03 15.01
N LYS A 86 -11.76 -0.58 13.79
CA LYS A 86 -11.38 -1.99 13.55
C LYS A 86 -9.87 -2.14 13.42
N PRO A 87 -9.29 -3.29 13.84
CA PRO A 87 -7.86 -3.57 13.64
C PRO A 87 -7.45 -3.38 12.18
N LYS A 88 -6.40 -2.58 11.95
CA LYS A 88 -5.92 -2.24 10.60
C LYS A 88 -4.91 -3.26 10.08
N CYS A 89 -4.08 -3.79 10.96
CA CYS A 89 -2.93 -4.59 10.57
C CYS A 89 -3.25 -6.09 10.58
N PRO A 90 -2.78 -6.86 9.57
CA PRO A 90 -3.04 -8.30 9.48
C PRO A 90 -2.38 -9.09 10.63
#